data_AF-A0A1G1H6H7-F1
#
_entry.id   AF-A0A1G1H6H7-F1
#
_cell.length_a   1.000
_cell.length_b   1.000
_cell.length_c   1.000
_cell.angle_alpha   90.00
_cell.angle_beta   90.00
_cell.angle_gamma   90.00
#
_symmetry.space_group_name_H-M   'P 1'
#
loop_
_entity.id
_entity.type
_entity.pdbx_description
1 polymer ?
#
loop_
_entity_poly.entity_id
_entity_poly.type
_entity_poly.pdbx_seq_one_letter_code
_entity_poly.pdbx_strand_id
1 'polypeptide(L)'
;MSVDPILNRLTISRQDFEKSRQFLEQLASQQYGSVHYEALLLSAIVFYARPFSSNEKDKTANAESRINSAVVDQLTDVEHKLHVLILELRNKAVAHAEWTYHPTNAVGNGVIASKPFSIWSYFPRTSDIQDFFDLAGKVLMRANHLTADRVKLAP
;
A
#
# COMPACT_ATOMS: atom_id res chain seq x y z
N MET A 1 -10.96 -13.28 -27.76
CA MET A 1 -11.25 -13.24 -26.31
C MET A 1 -11.48 -11.80 -25.94
N SER A 2 -12.68 -11.44 -25.46
CA SER A 2 -12.90 -10.12 -24.88
C SER A 2 -12.05 -10.01 -23.61
N VAL A 3 -11.23 -8.97 -23.54
CA VAL A 3 -10.46 -8.65 -22.33
C VAL A 3 -11.46 -8.30 -21.22
N ASP A 4 -11.37 -8.92 -20.04
CA ASP A 4 -12.12 -8.52 -18.85
C ASP A 4 -11.24 -7.61 -17.99
N PRO A 5 -11.44 -6.27 -18.04
CA PRO A 5 -10.54 -5.33 -17.37
C PRO A 5 -10.58 -5.44 -15.85
N ILE A 6 -11.70 -5.91 -15.29
CA ILE A 6 -11.85 -6.11 -13.84
C ILE A 6 -11.06 -7.34 -13.40
N LEU A 7 -11.17 -8.44 -14.15
CA LEU A 7 -10.41 -9.66 -13.87
C LEU A 7 -8.89 -9.40 -13.98
N ASN A 8 -8.46 -8.62 -14.97
CA ASN A 8 -7.06 -8.21 -15.11
C ASN A 8 -6.58 -7.36 -13.93
N ARG A 9 -7.35 -6.35 -13.51
CA ARG A 9 -6.97 -5.52 -12.35
C ARG A 9 -6.92 -6.35 -11.06
N LEU A 10 -7.89 -7.25 -10.83
CA LEU A 10 -7.87 -8.16 -9.69
C LEU A 10 -6.61 -9.03 -9.71
N THR A 11 -6.27 -9.61 -10.85
CA THR A 11 -5.07 -10.46 -11.02
C THR A 11 -3.78 -9.70 -10.72
N ILE A 12 -3.62 -8.50 -11.29
CA ILE A 12 -2.45 -7.64 -11.04
C ILE A 12 -2.37 -7.28 -9.55
N SER A 13 -3.50 -6.92 -8.95
CA SER A 13 -3.53 -6.48 -7.56
C SER A 13 -3.22 -7.60 -6.57
N ARG A 14 -3.57 -8.85 -6.88
CA ARG A 14 -3.19 -10.01 -6.06
C ARG A 14 -1.67 -10.15 -5.96
N GLN A 15 -0.96 -10.02 -7.09
CA GLN A 15 0.49 -10.04 -7.12
C GLN A 15 1.09 -8.91 -6.29
N ASP A 16 0.44 -7.73 -6.29
CA ASP A 16 0.85 -6.60 -5.48
C ASP A 16 0.70 -6.87 -3.97
N PHE A 17 -0.42 -7.43 -3.55
CA PHE A 17 -0.63 -7.79 -2.15
C PHE A 17 0.33 -8.91 -1.71
N GLU A 18 0.61 -9.89 -2.57
CA GLU A 18 1.62 -10.93 -2.31
C GLU A 18 3.02 -10.33 -2.12
N LYS A 19 3.45 -9.44 -3.02
CA LYS A 19 4.73 -8.72 -2.89
C LYS A 19 4.79 -7.90 -1.62
N SER A 20 3.71 -7.19 -1.28
CA SER A 20 3.63 -6.42 -0.03
C SER A 20 3.91 -7.31 1.19
N ARG A 21 3.26 -8.48 1.26
CA ARG A 21 3.48 -9.45 2.34
C ARG A 21 4.89 -10.00 2.37
N GLN A 22 5.49 -10.30 1.21
CA GLN A 22 6.88 -10.75 1.14
C GLN A 22 7.83 -9.71 1.75
N PHE A 23 7.66 -8.43 1.44
CA PHE A 23 8.48 -7.38 2.07
C PHE A 23 8.28 -7.30 3.59
N LEU A 24 7.02 -7.40 4.05
CA LEU A 24 6.71 -7.40 5.48
C LEU A 24 7.30 -8.61 6.23
N GLU A 25 7.31 -9.79 5.59
CA GLU A 25 7.96 -10.98 6.14
C GLU A 25 9.48 -10.79 6.28
N GLN A 26 10.12 -10.18 5.28
CA GLN A 26 11.56 -9.91 5.32
C GLN A 26 11.93 -8.88 6.40
N LEU A 27 11.04 -7.98 6.81
CA LEU A 27 11.31 -7.00 7.87
C LEU A 27 11.72 -7.65 9.21
N ALA A 28 11.20 -8.83 9.53
CA ALA A 28 11.49 -9.52 10.78
C ALA A 28 12.99 -9.84 10.96
N SER A 29 13.73 -9.95 9.84
CA SER A 29 15.17 -10.22 9.83
C SER A 29 16.03 -8.95 9.88
N GLN A 30 15.42 -7.76 9.81
CA GLN A 30 16.13 -6.50 9.70
C GLN A 30 16.16 -5.76 11.04
N GLN A 31 17.26 -5.04 11.28
CA GLN A 31 17.34 -4.14 12.43
C GLN A 31 16.31 -3.01 12.28
N TYR A 32 15.46 -2.86 13.30
CA TYR A 32 14.48 -1.78 13.38
C TYR A 32 15.12 -0.41 13.19
N GLY A 33 14.52 0.42 12.33
CA GLY A 33 15.02 1.77 12.01
C GLY A 33 16.24 1.82 11.08
N SER A 34 16.78 0.68 10.65
CA SER A 34 17.84 0.66 9.63
C SER A 34 17.33 1.07 8.25
N VAL A 35 18.24 1.46 7.35
CA VAL A 35 17.89 1.81 5.96
C VAL A 35 17.22 0.65 5.22
N HIS A 36 17.62 -0.59 5.50
CA HIS A 36 17.02 -1.79 4.92
C HIS A 36 15.58 -1.99 5.41
N TYR A 37 15.35 -1.76 6.71
CA TYR A 37 14.02 -1.80 7.30
C TYR A 37 13.10 -0.74 6.67
N GLU A 38 13.58 0.51 6.58
CA GLU A 38 12.86 1.61 5.93
C GLU A 38 12.51 1.27 4.47
N ALA A 39 13.48 0.77 3.69
CA ALA A 39 13.28 0.43 2.27
C ALA A 39 12.25 -0.69 2.07
N LEU A 40 12.29 -1.73 2.89
CA LEU A 40 11.32 -2.83 2.84
C LEU A 40 9.92 -2.37 3.24
N LEU A 41 9.79 -1.56 4.30
CA LEU A 41 8.50 -1.05 4.74
C LEU A 41 7.88 -0.09 3.71
N LEU A 42 8.68 0.80 3.12
CA LEU A 42 8.26 1.63 2.00
C LEU A 42 7.79 0.79 0.82
N SER A 43 8.54 -0.27 0.46
CA SER A 43 8.16 -1.18 -0.62
C SER A 43 6.82 -1.87 -0.32
N ALA A 44 6.63 -2.39 0.90
CA ALA A 44 5.38 -3.00 1.32
C ALA A 44 4.19 -2.05 1.17
N ILE A 45 4.34 -0.79 1.60
CA ILE A 45 3.33 0.27 1.49
C ILE A 45 3.01 0.58 0.04
N VAL A 46 4.02 0.75 -0.82
CA VAL A 46 3.84 1.05 -2.24
C VAL A 46 3.07 -0.06 -2.94
N PHE A 47 3.47 -1.32 -2.75
CA PHE A 47 2.80 -2.46 -3.36
C PHE A 47 1.37 -2.64 -2.82
N TYR A 48 1.15 -2.47 -1.51
CA TYR A 48 -0.22 -2.53 -0.96
C TYR A 48 -1.12 -1.42 -1.50
N ALA A 49 -0.63 -0.19 -1.60
CA ALA A 49 -1.44 0.96 -1.97
C ALA A 49 -1.68 1.10 -3.50
N ARG A 50 -0.78 0.55 -4.33
CA ARG A 50 -0.85 0.69 -5.79
C ARG A 50 -2.20 0.25 -6.38
N PRO A 51 -2.79 -0.90 -6.00
CA PRO A 51 -4.13 -1.31 -6.46
C PRO A 51 -5.23 -0.27 -6.25
N PHE A 52 -5.12 0.56 -5.21
CA PHE A 52 -6.14 1.55 -4.83
C PHE A 52 -5.91 2.93 -5.46
N SER A 53 -4.73 3.15 -6.05
CA SER A 53 -4.34 4.44 -6.61
C SER A 53 -4.88 4.62 -8.05
N SER A 54 -5.35 5.82 -8.39
CA SER A 54 -5.87 6.14 -9.74
C SER A 54 -4.80 6.84 -10.59
N ASN A 55 -3.60 6.26 -10.69
CA ASN A 55 -2.47 6.93 -11.33
C ASN A 55 -2.44 6.81 -12.86
N GLU A 56 -3.32 6.00 -13.45
CA GLU A 56 -3.38 5.82 -14.91
C GLU A 56 -4.26 6.90 -15.55
N LYS A 57 -3.68 7.67 -16.49
CA LYS A 57 -4.37 8.73 -17.24
C LYS A 57 -4.88 8.27 -18.61
N ASP A 58 -4.50 7.08 -19.07
CA ASP A 58 -4.73 6.64 -20.44
C ASP A 58 -6.02 5.83 -20.61
N LYS A 59 -6.82 6.21 -21.61
CA LYS A 59 -8.13 5.61 -21.92
C LYS A 59 -8.05 4.25 -22.64
N THR A 60 -6.85 3.70 -22.83
CA THR A 60 -6.59 2.50 -23.65
C THR A 60 -6.10 1.29 -22.83
N ALA A 61 -6.19 1.34 -21.49
CA ALA A 61 -5.72 0.25 -20.64
C ALA A 61 -6.61 -0.99 -20.74
N ASN A 62 -5.99 -2.17 -20.74
CA ASN A 62 -6.66 -3.49 -20.73
C ASN A 62 -7.10 -3.94 -19.32
N ALA A 63 -6.97 -3.07 -18.32
CA ALA A 63 -7.38 -3.30 -16.94
C ALA A 63 -8.05 -2.03 -16.40
N GLU A 64 -8.98 -2.18 -15.44
CA GLU A 64 -9.50 -1.03 -14.68
C GLU A 64 -8.36 -0.23 -14.07
N SER A 65 -8.49 1.07 -13.79
CA SER A 65 -7.39 1.87 -13.22
C SER A 65 -7.10 1.56 -11.75
N ARG A 66 -8.11 1.07 -11.02
CA ARG A 66 -8.04 0.71 -9.60
C ARG A 66 -8.89 -0.52 -9.30
N ILE A 67 -8.54 -1.21 -8.23
CA ILE A 67 -9.32 -2.31 -7.71
C ILE A 67 -10.65 -1.81 -7.12
N ASN A 68 -11.69 -2.64 -7.20
CA ASN A 68 -12.99 -2.34 -6.61
C ASN A 68 -12.91 -2.35 -5.07
N SER A 69 -13.63 -1.45 -4.39
CA SER A 69 -13.70 -1.37 -2.93
C SER A 69 -14.27 -2.63 -2.26
N ALA A 70 -14.91 -3.53 -3.01
CA ALA A 70 -15.33 -4.84 -2.53
C ALA A 70 -14.18 -5.70 -1.98
N VAL A 71 -12.91 -5.37 -2.26
CA VAL A 71 -11.77 -6.08 -1.65
C VAL A 71 -11.51 -5.70 -0.19
N VAL A 72 -12.12 -4.61 0.29
CA VAL A 72 -11.99 -4.10 1.67
C VAL A 72 -13.34 -4.05 2.41
N ASP A 73 -14.40 -4.64 1.85
CA ASP A 73 -15.76 -4.60 2.42
C ASP A 73 -15.92 -5.40 3.72
N GLN A 74 -14.99 -6.31 4.00
CA GLN A 74 -14.98 -7.17 5.18
C GLN A 74 -13.94 -6.77 6.23
N LEU A 75 -13.34 -5.58 6.09
CA LEU A 75 -12.43 -5.06 7.10
C LEU A 75 -13.20 -4.61 8.35
N THR A 76 -12.64 -4.86 9.51
CA THR A 76 -13.08 -4.26 10.77
C THR A 76 -12.71 -2.78 10.80
N ASP A 77 -13.28 -2.01 11.73
CA ASP A 77 -12.96 -0.59 11.89
C ASP A 77 -11.46 -0.34 12.12
N VAL A 78 -10.79 -1.23 12.85
CA VAL A 78 -9.35 -1.13 13.14
C VAL A 78 -8.54 -1.37 11.87
N GLU A 79 -8.85 -2.44 11.14
CA GLU A 79 -8.23 -2.76 9.86
C GLU A 79 -8.47 -1.67 8.81
N HIS A 80 -9.66 -1.08 8.79
CA HIS A 80 -10.00 0.01 7.89
C HIS A 80 -9.20 1.28 8.21
N LYS A 81 -9.02 1.62 9.50
CA LYS A 81 -8.15 2.73 9.90
C LYS A 81 -6.70 2.50 9.46
N LEU A 82 -6.19 1.28 9.62
CA LEU A 82 -4.85 0.92 9.16
C LEU A 82 -4.74 1.00 7.63
N HIS A 83 -5.73 0.49 6.90
CA HIS A 83 -5.82 0.62 5.43
C HIS A 83 -5.74 2.10 5.01
N VAL A 84 -6.54 2.97 5.61
CA VAL A 84 -6.54 4.41 5.33
C VAL A 84 -5.19 5.04 5.64
N LEU A 85 -4.58 4.71 6.78
CA LEU A 85 -3.26 5.19 7.15
C LEU A 85 -2.20 4.81 6.11
N ILE A 86 -2.17 3.57 5.65
CA ILE A 86 -1.21 3.10 4.64
C ILE A 86 -1.38 3.85 3.32
N LEU A 87 -2.63 4.04 2.87
CA LEU A 87 -2.91 4.81 1.65
C LEU A 87 -2.47 6.28 1.80
N GLU A 88 -2.72 6.87 2.98
CA GLU A 88 -2.29 8.23 3.30
C GLU A 88 -0.77 8.36 3.26
N LEU A 89 -0.05 7.46 3.94
CA LEU A 89 1.41 7.45 3.97
C LEU A 89 2.00 7.32 2.56
N ARG A 90 1.47 6.40 1.74
CA ARG A 90 1.91 6.27 0.35
C ARG A 90 1.69 7.56 -0.44
N ASN A 91 0.51 8.14 -0.35
CA ASN A 91 0.15 9.28 -1.19
C ASN A 91 0.84 10.57 -0.71
N LYS A 92 0.68 10.92 0.56
CA LYS A 92 1.14 12.20 1.09
C LYS A 92 2.62 12.19 1.46
N ALA A 93 3.08 11.13 2.13
CA ALA A 93 4.44 11.10 2.63
C ALA A 93 5.44 10.61 1.58
N VAL A 94 5.11 9.57 0.82
CA VAL A 94 6.02 8.95 -0.16
C VAL A 94 5.92 9.60 -1.54
N ALA A 95 4.72 9.71 -2.10
CA ALA A 95 4.55 10.18 -3.48
C ALA A 95 4.60 11.72 -3.62
N HIS A 96 4.05 12.45 -2.65
CA HIS A 96 3.95 13.91 -2.71
C HIS A 96 4.90 14.67 -1.79
N ALA A 97 5.62 13.97 -0.90
CA ALA A 97 6.52 14.57 0.08
C ALA A 97 5.91 15.81 0.77
N GLU A 98 4.63 15.71 1.17
CA GLU A 98 3.91 16.85 1.71
C GLU A 98 4.61 17.41 2.96
N TRP A 99 4.57 18.73 3.12
CA TRP A 99 5.28 19.44 4.19
C TRP A 99 4.93 18.93 5.60
N THR A 100 3.71 18.44 5.83
CA THR A 100 3.30 17.82 7.10
C THR A 100 4.19 16.63 7.50
N TYR A 101 4.71 15.89 6.52
CA TYR A 101 5.63 14.76 6.72
C TYR A 101 7.09 15.15 6.55
N HIS A 102 7.35 16.19 5.74
CA HIS A 102 8.69 16.70 5.43
C HIS A 102 8.81 18.19 5.77
N PRO A 103 8.69 18.58 7.06
CA PRO A 103 8.63 19.98 7.41
C PRO A 103 10.00 20.63 7.21
N THR A 104 10.00 21.73 6.45
CA THR A 104 11.14 22.64 6.29
C THR A 104 10.85 23.93 7.03
N ASN A 105 11.78 24.37 7.87
CA ASN A 105 11.69 25.63 8.62
C ASN A 105 12.93 26.48 8.37
N ALA A 106 12.75 27.80 8.28
CA ALA A 106 13.85 28.73 8.31
C ALA A 106 14.39 28.79 9.75
N VAL A 107 15.64 28.42 9.93
CA VAL A 107 16.42 28.71 11.14
C VAL A 107 17.30 29.92 10.85
N GLY A 108 17.63 30.71 11.88
CA GLY A 108 18.29 32.01 11.74
C GLY A 108 19.49 32.02 10.78
N ASN A 109 19.78 33.20 10.22
CA ASN A 109 20.82 33.44 9.19
C ASN A 109 20.56 32.82 7.81
N GLY A 110 19.30 32.59 7.43
CA GLY A 110 18.94 32.14 6.08
C GLY A 110 19.21 30.66 5.81
N VAL A 111 19.45 29.86 6.85
CA VAL A 111 19.59 28.41 6.74
C VAL A 111 18.20 27.76 6.78
N ILE A 112 17.92 26.86 5.83
CA ILE A 112 16.71 26.04 5.85
C ILE A 112 17.07 24.70 6.51
N ALA A 113 16.41 24.38 7.62
CA ALA A 113 16.49 23.06 8.23
C ALA A 113 15.27 22.21 7.86
N SER A 114 15.51 20.96 7.50
CA SER A 114 14.48 19.95 7.26
C SER A 114 14.53 18.87 8.33
N LYS A 115 13.37 18.40 8.79
CA LYS A 115 13.31 17.18 9.61
C LYS A 115 13.36 15.95 8.69
N PRO A 116 14.27 14.98 8.91
CA PRO A 116 14.24 13.73 8.17
C PRO A 116 12.92 12.98 8.41
N PHE A 117 12.30 12.53 7.33
CA PHE A 117 11.15 11.63 7.39
C PHE A 117 11.63 10.18 7.52
N SER A 118 10.92 9.38 8.31
CA SER A 118 11.14 7.93 8.39
C SER A 118 9.81 7.23 8.54
N ILE A 119 9.50 6.31 7.63
CA ILE A 119 8.20 5.65 7.57
C ILE A 119 7.97 4.77 8.80
N TRP A 120 9.03 4.17 9.35
CA TRP A 120 8.92 3.29 10.51
C TRP A 120 8.42 4.01 11.77
N SER A 121 8.48 5.35 11.85
CA SER A 121 7.94 6.09 13.00
C SER A 121 6.42 5.96 13.13
N TYR A 122 5.72 5.57 12.05
CA TYR A 122 4.29 5.30 12.04
C TYR A 122 3.93 3.85 12.41
N PHE A 123 4.95 3.00 12.59
CA PHE A 123 4.83 1.60 13.00
C PHE A 123 5.76 1.33 14.19
N PRO A 124 5.57 2.04 15.33
CA PRO A 124 6.50 2.02 16.46
C PRO A 124 6.64 0.65 17.15
N ARG A 125 5.67 -0.24 16.96
CA ARG A 125 5.62 -1.56 17.60
C ARG A 125 5.77 -2.64 16.55
N THR A 126 6.43 -3.73 16.91
CA THR A 126 6.48 -4.94 16.06
C THR A 126 5.08 -5.48 15.75
N SER A 127 4.12 -5.30 16.66
CA SER A 127 2.71 -5.62 16.42
C SER A 127 2.11 -4.83 15.26
N ASP A 128 2.53 -3.59 15.02
CA ASP A 128 1.98 -2.76 13.95
C ASP A 128 2.35 -3.33 12.56
N ILE A 129 3.53 -3.95 12.46
CA ILE A 129 3.97 -4.66 11.25
C ILE A 129 3.17 -5.96 11.06
N GLN A 130 2.90 -6.67 12.14
CA GLN A 130 2.07 -7.87 12.10
C GLN A 130 0.62 -7.52 11.68
N ASP A 131 0.06 -6.45 12.24
CA ASP A 131 -1.28 -5.95 11.88
C ASP A 131 -1.33 -5.59 10.39
N PHE A 132 -0.25 -4.99 9.84
CA PHE A 132 -0.16 -4.70 8.42
C PHE A 132 -0.03 -5.98 7.58
N PHE A 133 0.77 -6.95 8.01
CA PHE A 133 0.89 -8.24 7.34
C PHE A 133 -0.46 -8.97 7.27
N ASP A 134 -1.20 -8.99 8.37
CA ASP A 134 -2.50 -9.64 8.48
C ASP A 134 -3.55 -8.92 7.63
N LEU A 135 -3.56 -7.58 7.65
CA LEU A 135 -4.40 -6.77 6.77
C LEU A 135 -4.15 -7.09 5.29
N ALA A 136 -2.88 -7.09 4.86
CA ALA A 136 -2.53 -7.42 3.47
C ALA A 136 -2.95 -8.86 3.11
N GLY A 137 -2.83 -9.80 4.06
CA GLY A 137 -3.32 -11.17 3.90
C GLY A 137 -4.83 -11.26 3.72
N LYS A 138 -5.60 -10.51 4.51
CA LYS A 138 -7.05 -10.47 4.44
C LYS A 138 -7.55 -9.86 3.12
N VAL A 139 -6.96 -8.75 2.69
CA VAL A 139 -7.28 -8.10 1.40
C VAL A 139 -6.93 -9.02 0.22
N LEU A 140 -5.77 -9.71 0.26
CA LEU A 140 -5.41 -10.71 -0.73
C LEU A 140 -6.43 -11.85 -0.80
N MET A 141 -6.84 -12.39 0.35
CA MET A 141 -7.85 -13.45 0.40
C MET A 141 -9.18 -12.99 -0.22
N ARG A 142 -9.61 -11.76 0.08
CA ARG A 142 -10.82 -11.20 -0.51
C ARG A 142 -10.70 -11.02 -2.03
N ALA A 143 -9.56 -10.53 -2.51
CA ALA A 143 -9.27 -10.42 -3.94
C ALA A 143 -9.26 -11.80 -4.65
N ASN A 144 -8.76 -12.84 -3.99
CA ASN A 144 -8.81 -14.23 -4.50
C ASN A 144 -10.26 -14.71 -4.66
N HIS A 145 -11.11 -14.49 -3.65
CA HIS A 145 -12.53 -14.86 -3.73
C HIS A 145 -13.24 -14.16 -4.89
N LEU A 146 -13.08 -12.84 -5.02
CA LEU A 146 -13.70 -12.05 -6.10
C LEU A 146 -13.18 -12.46 -7.49
N THR A 147 -11.91 -12.85 -7.59
CA THR A 147 -11.35 -13.40 -8.82
C THR A 147 -12.02 -14.72 -9.17
N ALA A 148 -12.14 -15.65 -8.22
CA ALA A 148 -12.76 -16.95 -8.44
C ALA A 148 -14.24 -16.83 -8.83
N ASP A 149 -14.99 -15.92 -8.19
CA ASP A 149 -16.38 -15.65 -8.51
C ASP A 149 -16.52 -15.09 -9.94
N ARG A 150 -15.62 -14.20 -10.35
CA ARG A 150 -15.65 -13.60 -11.69
C ARG A 150 -15.27 -14.58 -12.80
N VAL A 151 -14.33 -15.48 -12.55
CA VAL A 151 -13.97 -16.55 -13.49
C VAL A 151 -15.15 -17.50 -13.72
N LYS A 152 -15.95 -17.82 -12.70
CA LYS A 152 -17.15 -18.66 -12.85
C LYS A 152 -18.26 -18.02 -13.69
N LEU A 153 -18.25 -16.69 -13.80
CA LEU A 153 -19.23 -15.92 -14.56
C LEU A 153 -18.77 -15.65 -16.00
N ALA A 154 -17.54 -16.01 -16.37
CA ALA A 154 -17.04 -15.86 -17.72
C ALA A 154 -17.73 -16.88 -18.66
N PRO A 155 -18.27 -16.43 -19.81
CA PRO A 155 -18.99 -17.29 -20.77
C PRO A 155 -18.08 -18.29 -21.49
#